data_AF-A0A196S6C8-F1
#
_entry.id   AF-A0A196S6C8-F1
#
_cell.length_a   1.000
_cell.length_b   1.000
_cell.length_c   1.000
_cell.angle_alpha   90.00
_cell.angle_beta   90.00
_cell.angle_gamma   90.00
#
_symmetry.space_group_name_H-M   'P 1'
#
loop_
_entity.id
_entity.type
_entity.pdbx_description
1 polymer ?
#
loop_
_entity_poly.entity_id
_entity_poly.type
_entity_poly.pdbx_seq_one_letter_code
_entity_poly.pdbx_strand_id
1 'polypeptide(L)'
;MGSIINGTLEITNCYSVNYDLEGNEITDEQKQFNEGLAKLYSTANKSEQIIGWFSTTLAPVKAEKKWYQLNAYYRSLCQVFKPIFLTVNVSFEGESIDIDAYSVTSVVLNTEVLAIKFTKLPLSASASAVENQIVTGLGSIQNSEIPNSNAESYNDLQSLKAEMESLMNTLEETEKYIQQVMNKEITPTPEKTRKVFNAIASVPMVPKEEFVAMFNKKLQDFSLVSYLSSLAYALVENVEVVNTTAIQRS
;
A
#
# COMPACT_ATOMS: atom_id res chain seq x y z
N MET A 1 12.78 6.81 -10.22
CA MET A 1 12.84 6.38 -11.63
C MET A 1 11.91 5.20 -11.79
N GLY A 2 11.25 5.10 -12.94
CA GLY A 2 10.27 4.06 -13.15
C GLY A 2 9.65 4.09 -14.53
N SER A 3 8.70 3.19 -14.76
CA SER A 3 7.98 3.06 -16.02
C SER A 3 6.48 3.02 -15.79
N ILE A 4 5.72 3.24 -16.85
CA ILE A 4 4.26 3.17 -16.81
C ILE A 4 3.84 1.89 -17.53
N ILE A 5 3.18 1.00 -16.79
CA ILE A 5 2.70 -0.27 -17.31
C ILE A 5 1.20 -0.33 -17.06
N ASN A 6 0.41 -0.36 -18.14
CA ASN A 6 -1.05 -0.54 -18.10
C ASN A 6 -1.80 0.44 -17.19
N GLY A 7 -1.33 1.69 -17.11
CA GLY A 7 -1.95 2.74 -16.27
C GLY A 7 -1.51 2.71 -14.80
N THR A 8 -0.71 1.74 -14.40
CA THR A 8 -0.02 1.72 -13.10
C THR A 8 1.38 2.28 -13.26
N LEU A 9 1.80 3.10 -12.29
CA LEU A 9 3.13 3.70 -12.28
C LEU A 9 4.03 2.83 -11.39
N GLU A 10 5.01 2.19 -12.01
CA GLU A 10 5.93 1.29 -11.32
C GLU A 10 7.24 2.03 -11.01
N ILE A 11 7.62 2.07 -9.72
CA ILE A 11 8.88 2.66 -9.26
C ILE A 11 9.90 1.51 -9.15
N THR A 12 10.86 1.47 -10.07
CA THR A 12 11.88 0.41 -10.11
C THR A 12 13.18 0.83 -9.45
N ASN A 13 13.56 2.11 -9.55
CA ASN A 13 14.87 2.57 -9.12
C ASN A 13 14.81 3.98 -8.51
N CYS A 14 15.75 4.30 -7.63
CA CYS A 14 15.87 5.63 -7.02
C CYS A 14 17.34 6.00 -6.82
N TYR A 15 17.63 7.30 -6.81
CA TYR A 15 18.93 7.84 -6.46
C TYR A 15 18.72 9.10 -5.62
N SER A 16 19.65 9.35 -4.70
CA SER A 16 19.59 10.51 -3.83
C SER A 16 20.26 11.72 -4.48
N VAL A 17 19.64 12.87 -4.31
CA VAL A 17 20.23 14.18 -4.62
C VAL A 17 20.13 15.02 -3.37
N ASN A 18 21.25 15.56 -2.93
CA ASN A 18 21.28 16.45 -1.77
C ASN A 18 20.82 17.84 -2.20
N TYR A 19 19.59 18.19 -1.83
CA TYR A 19 19.05 19.54 -2.01
C TYR A 19 19.28 20.34 -0.74
N ASP A 20 20.19 21.30 -0.81
CA ASP A 20 20.25 22.38 0.14
C ASP A 20 19.13 23.38 -0.19
N LEU A 21 18.21 23.56 0.76
CA LEU A 21 16.98 24.35 0.61
C LEU A 21 17.01 25.59 1.52
N GLU A 22 18.17 26.05 1.98
CA GLU A 22 18.31 27.24 2.82
C GLU A 22 17.66 28.49 2.19
N GLY A 23 17.74 28.64 0.86
CA GLY A 23 17.17 29.76 0.11
C GLY A 23 15.72 29.58 -0.37
N ASN A 24 15.07 28.44 -0.11
CA ASN A 24 13.85 28.05 -0.84
C ASN A 24 14.07 28.16 -2.37
N GLU A 25 15.24 27.82 -2.89
CA GLU A 25 15.48 27.74 -4.33
C GLU A 25 16.44 26.60 -4.58
N ILE A 26 16.27 25.93 -5.72
CA ILE A 26 17.17 24.85 -6.12
C ILE A 26 18.31 25.50 -6.88
N THR A 27 19.53 25.36 -6.37
CA THR A 27 20.74 25.87 -7.00
C THR A 27 20.96 25.19 -8.35
N ASP A 28 21.45 25.94 -9.34
CA ASP A 28 21.65 25.41 -10.70
C ASP A 28 22.65 24.24 -10.74
N GLU A 29 23.64 24.21 -9.85
CA GLU A 29 24.56 23.07 -9.68
C GLU A 29 23.82 21.77 -9.33
N GLN A 30 22.81 21.84 -8.45
CA GLN A 30 22.01 20.69 -8.05
C GLN A 30 21.12 20.21 -9.22
N LYS A 31 20.62 21.14 -10.04
CA LYS A 31 19.86 20.79 -11.25
C LYS A 31 20.74 20.07 -12.26
N GLN A 32 21.94 20.61 -12.53
CA GLN A 32 22.90 19.99 -13.45
C GLN A 32 23.35 18.61 -12.96
N PHE A 33 23.57 18.44 -11.65
CA PHE A 33 23.90 17.14 -11.08
C PHE A 33 22.77 16.13 -11.30
N ASN A 34 21.52 16.53 -11.04
CA ASN A 34 20.36 15.68 -11.27
C ASN A 34 20.18 15.32 -12.76
N GLU A 35 20.36 16.28 -13.67
CA GLU A 35 20.31 16.05 -15.12
C GLU A 35 21.41 15.08 -15.59
N GLY A 36 22.62 15.22 -15.04
CA GLY A 36 23.74 14.33 -15.32
C GLY A 36 23.45 12.88 -14.91
N LEU A 37 22.98 12.69 -13.67
CA LEU A 37 22.58 11.36 -13.18
C LEU A 37 21.39 10.80 -13.96
N ALA A 38 20.35 11.59 -14.20
CA ALA A 38 19.20 11.16 -14.98
C ALA A 38 19.59 10.69 -16.37
N LYS A 39 20.53 11.37 -17.03
CA LYS A 39 21.07 10.96 -18.33
C LYS A 39 21.86 9.66 -18.24
N LEU A 40 22.65 9.46 -17.19
CA LEU A 40 23.40 8.22 -16.97
C LEU A 40 22.45 7.02 -16.77
N TYR A 41 21.45 7.17 -15.91
CA TYR A 41 20.43 6.14 -15.69
C TYR A 41 19.60 5.88 -16.95
N SER A 42 19.19 6.91 -17.68
CA SER A 42 18.47 6.76 -18.95
C SER A 42 19.33 6.09 -20.04
N THR A 43 20.65 6.26 -19.99
CA THR A 43 21.59 5.57 -20.89
C THR A 43 21.71 4.09 -20.53
N ALA A 44 21.74 3.76 -19.24
CA ALA A 44 21.77 2.38 -18.77
C ALA A 44 20.44 1.65 -19.04
N ASN A 45 19.32 2.31 -18.79
CA ASN A 45 17.99 1.78 -19.02
C ASN A 45 17.07 2.84 -19.65
N LYS A 46 16.68 2.62 -20.91
CA LYS A 46 15.83 3.55 -21.67
C LYS A 46 14.35 3.48 -21.30
N SER A 47 13.90 2.42 -20.63
CA SER A 47 12.50 2.31 -20.21
C SER A 47 12.20 3.14 -18.95
N GLU A 48 13.25 3.54 -18.21
CA GLU A 48 13.11 4.30 -16.98
C GLU A 48 13.08 5.81 -17.26
N GLN A 49 12.06 6.46 -16.71
CA GLN A 49 11.94 7.90 -16.70
C GLN A 49 11.87 8.42 -15.25
N ILE A 50 12.21 9.70 -15.06
CA ILE A 50 11.96 10.40 -13.79
C ILE A 50 10.45 10.50 -13.60
N ILE A 51 9.96 9.94 -12.50
CA ILE A 51 8.54 9.85 -12.16
C ILE A 51 8.11 10.74 -10.99
N GLY A 52 9.08 11.31 -10.28
CA GLY A 52 8.85 12.01 -9.04
C GLY A 52 10.11 12.07 -8.20
N TRP A 53 9.91 12.35 -6.92
CA TRP A 53 10.98 12.54 -5.94
C TRP A 53 10.56 11.95 -4.59
N PHE A 54 11.55 11.69 -3.74
CA PHE A 54 11.32 11.15 -2.41
C PHE A 54 12.03 11.98 -1.34
N SER A 55 11.55 11.89 -0.11
CA SER A 55 12.19 12.48 1.07
C SER A 55 12.13 11.52 2.24
N THR A 56 13.18 11.53 3.07
CA THR A 56 13.28 10.71 4.29
C THR A 56 12.66 11.40 5.51
N THR A 57 11.61 12.21 5.32
CA THR A 57 10.99 12.99 6.40
C THR A 57 10.02 12.12 7.21
N LEU A 58 9.98 12.34 8.53
CA LEU A 58 9.02 11.69 9.42
C LEU A 58 7.59 12.15 9.10
N ALA A 59 6.67 11.20 8.91
CA ALA A 59 5.24 11.50 8.78
C ALA A 59 4.69 12.12 10.10
N PRO A 60 3.73 13.05 10.05
CA PRO A 60 3.05 13.62 8.88
C PRO A 60 3.83 14.78 8.23
N VAL A 61 3.95 14.76 6.90
CA VAL A 61 4.61 15.85 6.17
C VAL A 61 3.77 17.12 6.21
N LYS A 62 4.34 18.18 6.78
CA LYS A 62 3.78 19.53 6.71
C LYS A 62 4.02 20.10 5.32
N ALA A 63 3.00 20.77 4.79
CA ALA A 63 3.08 21.44 3.50
C ALA A 63 3.99 22.68 3.58
N GLU A 64 5.29 22.48 3.39
CA GLU A 64 6.27 23.56 3.35
C GLU A 64 6.47 24.10 1.93
N LYS A 65 6.86 25.38 1.85
CA LYS A 65 7.15 26.07 0.58
C LYS A 65 8.28 25.38 -0.20
N LYS A 66 9.24 24.79 0.50
CA LYS A 66 10.35 24.00 -0.06
C LYS A 66 9.87 22.84 -0.92
N TRP A 67 8.89 22.08 -0.43
CA TRP A 67 8.32 20.94 -1.15
C TRP A 67 7.60 21.36 -2.43
N TYR A 68 6.98 22.54 -2.43
CA TYR A 68 6.33 23.07 -3.63
C TYR A 68 7.33 23.41 -4.74
N GLN A 69 8.45 24.04 -4.40
CA GLN A 69 9.47 24.40 -5.38
C GLN A 69 10.14 23.16 -5.96
N LEU A 70 10.43 22.17 -5.10
CA LEU A 70 10.92 20.88 -5.54
C LEU A 70 9.91 20.19 -6.46
N ASN A 71 8.63 20.20 -6.09
CA ASN A 71 7.58 19.66 -6.93
C ASN A 71 7.43 20.40 -8.27
N ALA A 72 7.59 21.73 -8.29
CA ALA A 72 7.56 22.52 -9.52
C ALA A 72 8.74 22.20 -10.45
N TYR A 73 9.93 22.01 -9.89
CA TYR A 73 11.10 21.55 -10.64
C TYR A 73 10.85 20.16 -11.25
N TYR A 74 10.46 19.17 -10.44
CA TYR A 74 10.14 17.84 -10.94
C TYR A 74 8.94 17.81 -11.90
N ARG A 75 8.01 18.77 -11.79
CA ARG A 75 6.92 18.94 -12.75
C ARG A 75 7.43 19.36 -14.13
N SER A 76 8.48 20.18 -14.20
CA SER A 76 9.10 20.55 -15.48
C SER A 76 9.85 19.38 -16.14
N LEU A 77 10.41 18.48 -15.33
CA LEU A 77 11.07 17.26 -15.79
C LEU A 77 10.06 16.18 -16.21
N CYS A 78 9.00 15.99 -15.43
CA CYS A 78 7.93 15.04 -15.67
C CYS A 78 6.87 15.67 -16.60
N GLN A 79 7.21 15.91 -17.87
CA GLN A 79 6.32 16.59 -18.82
C GLN A 79 4.99 15.84 -19.06
N VAL A 80 4.98 14.52 -18.88
CA VAL A 80 3.84 13.65 -19.25
C VAL A 80 2.83 13.47 -18.11
N PHE A 81 3.24 13.53 -16.84
CA PHE A 81 2.37 13.21 -15.69
C PHE A 81 2.72 14.03 -14.44
N LYS A 82 1.81 14.03 -13.47
CA LYS A 82 2.03 14.72 -12.19
C LYS A 82 3.10 13.98 -11.39
N PRO A 83 4.19 14.66 -10.95
CA PRO A 83 5.23 14.01 -10.17
C PRO A 83 4.64 13.44 -8.87
N ILE A 84 5.09 12.23 -8.52
CA ILE A 84 4.74 11.59 -7.26
C ILE A 84 5.77 11.99 -6.20
N PHE A 85 5.30 12.33 -5.01
CA PHE A 85 6.12 12.56 -3.83
C PHE A 85 6.04 11.35 -2.91
N LEU A 86 7.17 10.71 -2.64
CA LEU A 86 7.27 9.58 -1.71
C LEU A 86 7.90 10.02 -0.39
N THR A 87 7.32 9.62 0.72
CA THR A 87 7.90 9.81 2.05
C THR A 87 8.31 8.46 2.60
N VAL A 88 9.59 8.31 2.92
CA VAL A 88 10.14 7.07 3.48
C VAL A 88 10.51 7.35 4.93
N ASN A 89 9.88 6.65 5.86
CA ASN A 89 10.25 6.73 7.26
C ASN A 89 11.51 5.88 7.50
N VAL A 90 12.58 6.52 7.97
CA VAL A 90 13.88 5.87 8.25
C VAL A 90 14.17 5.80 9.75
N SER A 91 13.22 6.15 10.62
CA SER A 91 13.44 6.09 12.06
C SER A 91 13.53 4.67 12.62
N PHE A 92 13.10 3.65 11.86
CA PHE A 92 13.10 2.23 12.27
C PHE A 92 12.47 1.96 13.65
N GLU A 93 11.65 2.88 14.15
CA GLU A 93 10.96 2.77 15.45
C GLU A 93 9.73 1.84 15.39
N GLY A 94 9.47 1.22 14.23
CA GLY A 94 8.38 0.26 14.00
C GLY A 94 8.86 -1.01 13.29
N GLU A 95 7.97 -2.01 13.23
CA GLU A 95 8.22 -3.34 12.66
C GLU A 95 8.31 -3.33 11.11
N SER A 96 7.88 -2.24 10.47
CA SER A 96 7.87 -2.09 9.01
C SER A 96 8.39 -0.73 8.55
N ILE A 97 8.92 -0.70 7.33
CA ILE A 97 9.27 0.54 6.63
C ILE A 97 7.96 1.18 6.16
N ASP A 98 7.60 2.30 6.77
CA ASP A 98 6.42 3.06 6.37
C ASP A 98 6.76 3.93 5.15
N ILE A 99 6.12 3.63 4.03
CA ILE A 99 6.27 4.36 2.77
C ILE A 99 4.90 4.89 2.38
N ASP A 100 4.81 6.21 2.28
CA ASP A 100 3.60 6.89 1.86
C ASP A 100 3.82 7.63 0.54
N ALA A 101 2.85 7.51 -0.36
CA ALA A 101 2.84 8.18 -1.66
C ALA A 101 1.84 9.34 -1.65
N TYR A 102 2.25 10.48 -2.19
CA TYR A 102 1.44 11.68 -2.27
C TYR A 102 1.48 12.29 -3.67
N SER A 103 0.32 12.72 -4.16
CA SER A 103 0.20 13.62 -5.30
C SER A 103 0.11 15.06 -4.80
N VAL A 104 1.01 15.92 -5.28
CA VAL A 104 1.04 17.34 -4.92
C VAL A 104 0.25 18.14 -5.93
N THR A 105 -0.79 18.84 -5.47
CA THR A 105 -1.59 19.76 -6.30
C THR A 105 -1.55 21.15 -5.68
N SER A 106 -1.21 22.17 -6.47
CA SER A 106 -1.33 23.57 -6.06
C SER A 106 -2.72 24.10 -6.39
N VAL A 107 -3.31 24.84 -5.44
CA VAL A 107 -4.52 25.61 -5.65
C VAL A 107 -4.07 27.02 -5.99
N VAL A 108 -4.33 27.44 -7.23
CA VAL A 108 -3.97 28.75 -7.76
C VAL A 108 -5.25 29.57 -7.92
N LEU A 109 -5.26 30.81 -7.41
CA LEU A 109 -6.32 31.77 -7.65
C LEU A 109 -5.69 33.04 -8.21
N ASN A 110 -6.19 33.53 -9.35
CA ASN A 110 -5.71 34.75 -10.01
C ASN A 110 -4.17 34.84 -10.05
N THR A 111 -3.52 33.81 -10.61
CA THR A 111 -2.06 33.68 -10.76
C THR A 111 -1.21 33.54 -9.49
N GLU A 112 -1.79 33.66 -8.29
CA GLU A 112 -1.08 33.38 -7.02
C GLU A 112 -1.38 31.98 -6.49
N VAL A 113 -0.33 31.30 -6.01
CA VAL A 113 -0.43 29.97 -5.40
C VAL A 113 -0.89 30.16 -3.96
N LEU A 114 -2.16 29.89 -3.69
CA LEU A 114 -2.77 30.08 -2.37
C LEU A 114 -2.46 28.94 -1.40
N ALA A 115 -2.45 27.70 -1.90
CA ALA A 115 -2.27 26.52 -1.06
C ALA A 115 -1.67 25.35 -1.83
N ILE A 116 -0.98 24.47 -1.09
CA ILE A 116 -0.46 23.21 -1.60
C ILE A 116 -1.23 22.09 -0.90
N LYS A 117 -1.82 21.19 -1.68
CA LYS A 117 -2.55 20.03 -1.20
C LYS A 117 -1.77 18.76 -1.53
N PHE A 118 -1.46 17.98 -0.50
CA PHE A 118 -0.97 16.61 -0.64
C PHE A 118 -2.17 15.66 -0.60
N THR A 119 -2.32 14.84 -1.64
CA THR A 119 -3.35 13.80 -1.71
C THR A 119 -2.67 12.45 -1.64
N LYS A 120 -2.95 11.67 -0.59
CA LYS A 120 -2.39 10.33 -0.44
C LYS A 120 -2.85 9.43 -1.59
N LEU A 121 -1.91 8.70 -2.19
CA LEU A 121 -2.13 7.73 -3.26
C LEU A 121 -2.02 6.31 -2.67
N PRO A 122 -2.81 5.34 -3.17
CA PRO A 122 -2.61 3.95 -2.81
C PRO A 122 -1.24 3.49 -3.32
N LEU A 123 -0.47 2.86 -2.44
CA LEU A 123 0.85 2.30 -2.72
C LEU A 123 0.83 0.81 -2.39
N SER A 124 1.41 0.00 -3.29
CA SER A 124 1.70 -1.40 -3.02
C SER A 124 3.17 -1.65 -3.32
N ALA A 125 3.92 -2.13 -2.34
CA ALA A 125 5.28 -2.59 -2.56
C ALA A 125 5.23 -4.05 -3.04
N SER A 126 5.87 -4.33 -4.17
CA SER A 126 6.04 -5.68 -4.69
C SER A 126 7.49 -5.90 -5.03
N ALA A 127 8.01 -7.08 -4.71
CA ALA A 127 9.33 -7.52 -5.12
C ALA A 127 9.21 -8.56 -6.24
N SER A 128 10.14 -8.52 -7.19
CA SER A 128 10.27 -9.52 -8.24
C SER A 128 10.58 -10.90 -7.66
N ALA A 129 10.32 -11.98 -8.40
CA ALA A 129 10.60 -13.35 -7.95
C ALA A 129 12.06 -13.53 -7.51
N VAL A 130 13.01 -12.90 -8.21
CA VAL A 130 14.43 -12.93 -7.86
C VAL A 130 14.71 -12.17 -6.56
N GLU A 131 14.11 -11.00 -6.40
CA GLU A 131 14.26 -10.17 -5.20
C GLU A 131 13.65 -10.86 -3.99
N ASN A 132 12.47 -11.47 -4.13
CA ASN A 132 11.83 -12.28 -3.09
C ASN A 132 12.72 -13.44 -2.66
N GLN A 133 13.33 -14.18 -3.59
CA GLN A 133 14.26 -15.25 -3.23
C GLN A 133 15.45 -14.74 -2.41
N ILE A 134 16.00 -13.58 -2.76
CA ILE A 134 17.10 -12.96 -2.03
C ILE A 134 16.64 -12.46 -0.66
N VAL A 135 15.49 -11.81 -0.58
CA VAL A 135 14.91 -11.30 0.67
C VAL A 135 14.56 -12.45 1.62
N THR A 136 13.95 -13.53 1.13
CA THR A 136 13.69 -14.74 1.93
C THR A 136 14.99 -15.41 2.35
N GLY A 137 16.00 -15.46 1.46
CA GLY A 137 17.34 -15.96 1.80
C GLY A 137 17.99 -15.14 2.92
N LEU A 138 17.94 -13.82 2.85
CA LEU A 138 18.45 -12.92 3.89
C LEU A 138 17.63 -12.99 5.19
N GLY A 139 16.30 -13.09 5.10
CA GLY A 139 15.40 -13.22 6.24
C GLY A 139 15.55 -14.56 6.97
N SER A 140 15.87 -15.64 6.25
CA SER A 140 16.15 -16.95 6.84
C SER A 140 17.44 -16.99 7.68
N ILE A 141 18.32 -16.00 7.53
CA ILE A 141 19.50 -15.82 8.38
C ILE A 141 19.11 -15.17 9.73
N GLN A 142 18.03 -14.39 9.77
CA GLN A 142 17.52 -13.76 11.00
C GLN A 142 16.52 -14.64 11.76
N ASN A 143 15.66 -15.37 11.04
CA ASN A 143 14.68 -16.27 11.64
C ASN A 143 15.09 -17.72 11.38
N SER A 144 15.69 -18.35 12.38
CA SER A 144 16.00 -19.79 12.43
C SER A 144 14.75 -20.67 12.53
N GLU A 145 13.69 -20.38 11.79
CA GLU A 145 12.51 -21.24 11.67
C GLU A 145 11.99 -21.15 10.23
N ILE A 146 12.21 -22.21 9.47
CA ILE A 146 11.61 -22.43 8.16
C ILE A 146 10.16 -22.87 8.43
N PRO A 147 9.11 -22.10 8.10
CA PRO A 147 7.77 -22.65 8.08
C PRO A 147 7.65 -23.45 6.78
N ASN A 148 7.46 -24.76 6.95
CA ASN A 148 7.16 -25.71 5.88
C ASN A 148 6.02 -25.21 4.97
N SER A 149 6.01 -25.69 3.74
CA SER A 149 5.18 -25.31 2.57
C SER A 149 3.66 -25.47 2.70
N ASN A 150 3.10 -25.41 3.92
CA ASN A 150 1.66 -25.25 4.19
C ASN A 150 1.32 -23.79 4.57
N ALA A 151 2.25 -22.87 4.31
CA ALA A 151 2.24 -21.49 4.79
C ALA A 151 1.18 -20.60 4.15
N GLU A 152 0.64 -20.92 2.97
CA GLU A 152 -0.37 -20.05 2.32
C GLU A 152 -1.66 -19.96 3.14
N SER A 153 -2.27 -21.09 3.54
CA SER A 153 -3.50 -21.06 4.34
C SER A 153 -3.32 -20.59 5.78
N TYR A 154 -2.14 -20.80 6.38
CA TYR A 154 -1.85 -20.30 7.73
C TYR A 154 -1.57 -18.79 7.73
N ASN A 155 -0.94 -18.28 6.66
CA ASN A 155 -0.74 -16.85 6.48
C ASN A 155 -2.08 -16.14 6.25
N ASP A 156 -2.96 -16.69 5.41
CA ASP A 156 -4.27 -16.10 5.13
C ASP A 156 -5.14 -15.92 6.38
N LEU A 157 -5.16 -16.90 7.29
CA LEU A 157 -5.92 -16.79 8.55
C LEU A 157 -5.32 -15.76 9.51
N GLN A 158 -3.99 -15.63 9.56
CA GLN A 158 -3.33 -14.62 10.37
C GLN A 158 -3.51 -13.22 9.79
N SER A 159 -3.41 -13.07 8.47
CA SER A 159 -3.72 -11.82 7.75
C SER A 159 -5.17 -11.41 7.99
N LEU A 160 -6.13 -12.35 7.87
CA LEU A 160 -7.54 -12.07 8.15
C LEU A 160 -7.76 -11.61 9.60
N LYS A 161 -7.08 -12.24 10.57
CA LYS A 161 -7.15 -11.84 11.97
C LYS A 161 -6.63 -10.42 12.17
N ALA A 162 -5.47 -10.09 11.59
CA ALA A 162 -4.88 -8.75 11.68
C ALA A 162 -5.77 -7.68 11.02
N GLU A 163 -6.38 -8.00 9.88
CA GLU A 163 -7.35 -7.14 9.20
C GLU A 163 -8.62 -6.92 10.03
N MET A 164 -9.14 -7.98 10.65
CA MET A 164 -10.29 -7.87 11.57
C MET A 164 -9.98 -7.00 12.78
N GLU A 165 -8.80 -7.14 13.37
CA GLU A 165 -8.36 -6.32 14.50
C GLU A 165 -8.19 -4.85 14.08
N SER A 166 -7.60 -4.60 12.92
CA SER A 166 -7.49 -3.26 12.33
C SER A 166 -8.87 -2.62 12.08
N LEU A 167 -9.83 -3.40 11.56
CA LEU A 167 -11.20 -2.94 11.35
C LEU A 167 -11.89 -2.60 12.68
N MET A 168 -11.71 -3.42 13.71
CA MET A 168 -12.26 -3.19 15.05
C MET A 168 -11.71 -1.89 15.65
N ASN A 169 -10.38 -1.69 15.58
CA ASN A 169 -9.74 -0.46 16.04
C ASN A 169 -10.27 0.78 15.29
N THR A 170 -10.45 0.69 13.98
CA THR A 170 -10.98 1.80 13.17
C THR A 170 -12.43 2.14 13.54
N LEU A 171 -13.24 1.12 13.85
CA LEU A 171 -14.62 1.29 14.34
C LEU A 171 -14.65 1.96 15.72
N GLU A 172 -13.81 1.53 16.65
CA GLU A 172 -13.69 2.13 17.99
C GLU A 172 -13.25 3.60 17.93
N GLU A 173 -12.26 3.92 17.07
CA GLU A 173 -11.84 5.31 16.82
C GLU A 173 -12.98 6.16 16.26
N THR A 174 -13.78 5.60 15.35
CA THR A 174 -14.93 6.29 14.75
C THR A 174 -16.03 6.52 15.78
N GLU A 175 -16.31 5.54 16.63
CA GLU A 175 -17.26 5.68 17.74
C GLU A 175 -16.82 6.79 18.71
N LYS A 176 -15.55 6.77 19.12
CA LYS A 176 -14.98 7.80 19.99
C LYS A 176 -15.09 9.18 19.37
N TYR A 177 -14.84 9.30 18.07
CA TYR A 177 -15.00 10.56 17.34
C TYR A 177 -16.46 11.06 17.36
N ILE A 178 -17.44 10.17 17.14
CA ILE A 178 -18.87 10.52 17.20
C ILE A 178 -19.26 10.98 18.60
N GLN A 179 -18.82 10.28 19.65
CA GLN A 179 -19.09 10.65 21.04
C GLN A 179 -18.50 12.03 21.39
N GLN A 180 -17.27 12.32 20.96
CA GLN A 180 -16.62 13.62 21.19
C GLN A 180 -17.33 14.78 20.47
N VAL A 181 -17.86 14.54 19.26
CA VAL A 181 -18.67 15.51 18.53
C VAL A 181 -20.02 15.74 19.22
N MET A 182 -20.68 14.69 19.73
CA MET A 182 -21.92 14.83 20.49
C MET A 182 -21.73 15.61 21.79
N ASN A 183 -20.60 15.39 22.48
CA ASN A 183 -20.23 16.10 23.71
C ASN A 183 -19.77 17.55 23.48
N LYS A 184 -19.78 18.04 22.21
CA LYS A 184 -19.32 19.37 21.78
C LYS A 184 -17.85 19.69 22.11
N GLU A 185 -17.03 18.67 22.32
CA GLU A 185 -15.62 18.83 22.69
C GLU A 185 -14.76 19.16 21.46
N ILE A 186 -15.19 18.75 20.26
CA ILE A 186 -14.46 18.93 18.99
C ILE A 186 -15.37 19.56 17.94
N THR A 187 -14.88 20.59 17.24
CA THR A 187 -15.59 21.15 16.08
C THR A 187 -15.52 20.17 14.90
N PRO A 188 -16.66 19.70 14.37
CA PRO A 188 -16.67 18.70 13.30
C PRO A 188 -16.06 19.27 12.01
N THR A 189 -15.08 18.55 11.45
CA THR A 189 -14.53 18.86 10.12
C THR A 189 -15.48 18.31 9.05
N PRO A 190 -16.00 19.13 8.11
CA PRO A 190 -16.98 18.70 7.11
C PRO A 190 -16.56 17.47 6.30
N GLU A 191 -15.26 17.33 6.00
CA GLU A 191 -14.73 16.18 5.26
C GLU A 191 -14.83 14.87 6.05
N LYS A 192 -14.47 14.86 7.35
CA LYS A 192 -14.51 13.66 8.19
C LYS A 192 -15.95 13.22 8.44
N THR A 193 -16.82 14.16 8.80
CA THR A 193 -18.25 13.87 9.03
C THR A 193 -18.93 13.31 7.79
N ARG A 194 -18.62 13.84 6.60
CA ARG A 194 -19.16 13.33 5.34
C ARG A 194 -18.70 11.91 5.03
N LYS A 195 -17.43 11.57 5.31
CA LYS A 195 -16.92 10.20 5.14
C LYS A 195 -17.63 9.22 6.06
N VAL A 196 -17.79 9.56 7.34
CA VAL A 196 -18.52 8.71 8.31
C VAL A 196 -19.98 8.52 7.89
N PHE A 197 -20.66 9.61 7.50
CA PHE A 197 -22.04 9.53 7.02
C PHE A 197 -22.18 8.63 5.79
N ASN A 198 -21.29 8.79 4.80
CA ASN A 198 -21.28 7.93 3.63
C ASN A 198 -21.01 6.47 3.97
N ALA A 199 -20.14 6.19 4.95
CA ALA A 199 -19.87 4.83 5.41
C ALA A 199 -21.12 4.19 6.06
N ILE A 200 -21.82 4.91 6.94
CA ILE A 200 -23.08 4.43 7.53
C ILE A 200 -24.15 4.22 6.46
N ALA A 201 -24.27 5.17 5.53
CA ALA A 201 -25.23 5.08 4.43
C ALA A 201 -24.93 3.95 3.44
N SER A 202 -23.67 3.48 3.38
CA SER A 202 -23.28 2.36 2.52
C SER A 202 -23.66 0.98 3.07
N VAL A 203 -24.02 0.89 4.36
CA VAL A 203 -24.43 -0.38 4.97
C VAL A 203 -25.87 -0.69 4.51
N PRO A 204 -26.09 -1.78 3.76
CA PRO A 204 -27.43 -2.15 3.32
C PRO A 204 -28.27 -2.54 4.54
N MET A 205 -29.42 -1.89 4.73
CA MET A 205 -30.43 -2.32 5.69
C MET A 205 -31.14 -3.56 5.16
N VAL A 206 -30.59 -4.74 5.46
CA VAL A 206 -31.25 -6.02 5.16
C VAL A 206 -32.19 -6.37 6.32
N PRO A 207 -33.48 -6.70 6.06
CA PRO A 207 -34.38 -7.14 7.11
C PRO A 207 -33.87 -8.46 7.71
N LYS A 208 -34.04 -8.62 9.03
CA LYS A 208 -33.49 -9.74 9.81
C LYS A 208 -33.85 -11.11 9.22
N GLU A 209 -35.06 -11.25 8.71
CA GLU A 209 -35.58 -12.51 8.13
C GLU A 209 -34.84 -12.90 6.85
N GLU A 210 -34.58 -11.92 5.97
CA GLU A 210 -33.84 -12.14 4.73
C GLU A 210 -32.36 -12.44 5.02
N PHE A 211 -31.77 -11.74 5.99
CA PHE A 211 -30.39 -12.00 6.42
C PHE A 211 -30.21 -13.42 6.95
N VAL A 212 -31.11 -13.89 7.82
CA VAL A 212 -31.05 -15.25 8.37
C VAL A 212 -31.22 -16.31 7.28
N ALA A 213 -32.13 -16.08 6.33
CA ALA A 213 -32.32 -16.99 5.19
C ALA A 213 -31.06 -17.04 4.29
N MET A 214 -30.47 -15.88 3.97
CA MET A 214 -29.23 -15.81 3.19
C MET A 214 -28.07 -16.46 3.92
N PHE A 215 -27.92 -16.20 5.23
CA PHE A 215 -26.86 -16.75 6.06
C PHE A 215 -26.94 -18.28 6.15
N ASN A 216 -28.13 -18.83 6.41
CA ASN A 216 -28.33 -20.27 6.49
C ASN A 216 -28.05 -20.96 5.15
N LYS A 217 -28.48 -20.36 4.02
CA LYS A 217 -28.17 -20.89 2.69
C LYS A 217 -26.66 -20.92 2.45
N LYS A 218 -25.94 -19.84 2.79
CA LYS A 218 -24.48 -19.78 2.67
C LYS A 218 -23.77 -20.79 3.56
N LEU A 219 -24.24 -20.99 4.79
CA LEU A 219 -23.70 -21.99 5.70
C LEU A 219 -23.87 -23.41 5.14
N GLN A 220 -25.05 -23.70 4.58
CA GLN A 220 -25.32 -24.98 3.93
C GLN A 220 -24.42 -25.20 2.71
N ASP A 221 -24.25 -24.19 1.85
CA ASP A 221 -23.35 -24.24 0.69
C ASP A 221 -21.90 -24.51 1.13
N PHE A 222 -21.44 -23.84 2.19
CA PHE A 222 -20.08 -24.04 2.74
C PHE A 222 -19.89 -25.44 3.32
N SER A 223 -20.85 -25.93 4.11
CA SER A 223 -20.81 -27.31 4.64
C SER A 223 -20.78 -28.35 3.52
N LEU A 224 -21.53 -28.13 2.44
CA LEU A 224 -21.55 -29.02 1.29
C LEU A 224 -20.19 -29.02 0.57
N VAL A 225 -19.59 -27.86 0.34
CA VAL A 225 -18.27 -27.72 -0.29
C VAL A 225 -17.19 -28.37 0.57
N SER A 226 -17.21 -28.13 1.88
CA SER A 226 -16.27 -28.75 2.84
C SER A 226 -16.40 -30.28 2.81
N TYR A 227 -17.63 -30.81 2.83
CA TYR A 227 -17.87 -32.24 2.74
C TYR A 227 -17.36 -32.84 1.42
N LEU A 228 -17.63 -32.18 0.29
CA LEU A 228 -17.17 -32.62 -1.03
C LEU A 228 -15.64 -32.59 -1.14
N SER A 229 -15.00 -31.58 -0.56
CA SER A 229 -13.54 -31.49 -0.47
C SER A 229 -12.97 -32.62 0.37
N SER A 230 -13.51 -32.87 1.57
CA SER A 230 -13.07 -34.00 2.41
C SER A 230 -13.26 -35.35 1.74
N LEU A 231 -14.36 -35.54 1.01
CA LEU A 231 -14.58 -36.75 0.21
C LEU A 231 -13.54 -36.89 -0.90
N ALA A 232 -13.25 -35.81 -1.63
CA ALA A 232 -12.25 -35.81 -2.68
C ALA A 232 -10.85 -36.13 -2.14
N TYR A 233 -10.48 -35.54 -1.00
CA TYR A 233 -9.23 -35.87 -0.30
C TYR A 233 -9.16 -37.36 0.08
N ALA A 234 -10.22 -37.90 0.68
CA ALA A 234 -10.26 -39.32 1.04
C ALA A 234 -10.17 -40.23 -0.20
N LEU A 235 -10.77 -39.86 -1.33
CA LEU A 235 -10.66 -40.62 -2.57
C LEU A 235 -9.23 -40.62 -3.12
N VAL A 236 -8.57 -39.46 -3.12
CA VAL A 236 -7.16 -39.35 -3.55
C VAL A 236 -6.26 -40.19 -2.66
N GLU A 237 -6.42 -40.10 -1.34
CA GLU A 237 -5.64 -40.87 -0.38
C GLU A 237 -5.84 -42.38 -0.57
N ASN A 238 -7.08 -42.85 -0.74
CA ASN A 238 -7.35 -44.26 -1.00
C ASN A 238 -6.72 -44.74 -2.32
N VAL A 239 -6.73 -43.92 -3.37
CA VAL A 239 -6.06 -44.25 -4.64
C VAL A 239 -4.55 -44.35 -4.47
N GLU A 240 -3.93 -43.46 -3.70
CA GLU A 240 -2.48 -43.53 -3.39
C GLU A 240 -2.12 -44.77 -2.58
N VAL A 241 -2.93 -45.14 -1.58
CA VAL A 241 -2.71 -46.37 -0.78
C VAL A 241 -2.84 -47.62 -1.64
N VAL A 242 -3.82 -47.68 -2.54
CA VAL A 242 -3.97 -48.80 -3.47
C VAL A 242 -2.78 -48.89 -4.42
N ASN A 243 -2.29 -47.75 -4.92
CA ASN A 243 -1.18 -47.74 -5.86
C ASN A 243 0.15 -48.13 -5.18
N THR A 244 0.40 -47.66 -3.95
CA THR A 244 1.59 -48.02 -3.18
C THR A 244 1.58 -49.49 -2.74
N THR A 245 0.42 -50.04 -2.35
CA THR A 245 0.30 -51.47 -2.03
C THR A 245 0.39 -52.39 -3.26
N ALA A 246 0.00 -51.91 -4.44
CA ALA A 246 0.21 -52.63 -5.70
C ALA A 246 1.69 -52.69 -6.07
N ILE A 247 2.44 -51.60 -5.89
CA ILE A 247 3.89 -51.53 -6.13
C ILE A 247 4.68 -52.40 -5.13
N GLN A 248 4.24 -52.52 -3.87
CA GLN A 248 4.91 -53.39 -2.89
C GLN A 248 4.67 -54.90 -3.10
N ARG A 249 3.68 -55.28 -3.91
CA ARG A 249 3.34 -56.68 -4.20
C ARG A 249 3.97 -57.22 -5.49
N SER A 250 4.59 -56.36 -6.30
CA SER A 250 5.37 -56.73 -7.50
C SER A 250 6.86 -56.84 -7.17
#